data_AF-A0A3A0A731-F1
#
_entry.id   AF-A0A3A0A731-F1
#
_cell.length_a   1.000
_cell.length_b   1.000
_cell.length_c   1.000
_cell.angle_alpha   90.00
_cell.angle_beta   90.00
_cell.angle_gamma   90.00
#
_symmetry.space_group_name_H-M   'P 1'
#
loop_
_entity.id
_entity.type
_entity.pdbx_description
1 polymer ?
#
loop_
_entity_poly.entity_id
_entity_poly.type
_entity_poly.pdbx_seq_one_letter_code
_entity_poly.pdbx_strand_id
1 'polypeptide(L)'
;MSAVAREAYAARLFVGRDEEIKKVLDKAEKLCHNQGEPQDGRVTIFDGEVGLGKSWLLQRIFEALQEQPFREKLIAYQIDLAHPHLKNSDAYDPVEHLRSIMRTFGREVLDITLHEETLPAASRQLIEALDQRLAGRCLVLFVDEVYDANWDFLELFEEYLLGPLAIDPRVLITMAGRGRK
;
A
#
# COMPACT_ATOMS: atom_id res chain seq x y z
N MET A 1 10.74 15.51 9.00
CA MET A 1 9.40 16.13 8.94
C MET A 1 9.45 17.28 7.94
N SER A 2 8.75 17.15 6.81
CA SER A 2 8.34 18.27 5.99
C SER A 2 6.90 18.00 5.60
N ALA A 3 5.97 18.58 6.35
CA ALA A 3 4.56 18.56 5.99
C ALA A 3 4.40 19.55 4.83
N VAL A 4 4.50 19.04 3.60
CA VAL A 4 4.02 19.78 2.43
C VAL A 4 2.51 19.92 2.64
N ALA A 5 2.05 21.14 2.86
CA ALA A 5 0.64 21.46 2.90
C ALA A 5 0.04 21.14 1.52
N ARG A 6 -0.51 19.93 1.38
CA ARG A 6 -1.30 19.53 0.22
C ARG A 6 -2.53 20.45 0.21
N GLU A 7 -2.67 21.27 -0.84
CA GLU A 7 -3.79 22.19 -1.02
C GLU A 7 -5.11 21.45 -0.78
N ALA A 8 -5.99 22.03 0.04
CA ALA A 8 -7.29 21.47 0.36
C ALA A 8 -8.17 21.41 -0.91
N TYR A 9 -8.10 20.28 -1.63
CA TYR A 9 -8.82 20.07 -2.89
C TYR A 9 -10.34 19.97 -2.63
N ALA A 10 -11.13 20.61 -3.50
CA ALA A 10 -12.57 20.76 -3.27
C ALA A 10 -13.33 19.44 -3.53
N ALA A 11 -13.82 18.80 -2.47
CA ALA A 11 -14.57 17.52 -2.52
C ALA A 11 -15.73 17.49 -3.53
N ARG A 12 -16.33 18.65 -3.83
CA ARG A 12 -17.42 18.80 -4.83
C ARG A 12 -17.02 18.52 -6.28
N LEU A 13 -15.72 18.46 -6.60
CA LEU A 13 -15.23 18.20 -7.97
C LEU A 13 -15.08 16.71 -8.27
N PHE A 14 -15.29 15.84 -7.28
CA PHE A 14 -15.14 14.41 -7.42
C PHE A 14 -16.52 13.74 -7.44
N VAL A 15 -17.04 13.50 -8.64
CA VAL A 15 -18.36 12.90 -8.87
C VAL A 15 -18.18 11.50 -9.48
N GLY A 16 -18.91 10.51 -8.97
CA GLY A 16 -19.03 9.19 -9.63
C GLY A 16 -18.00 8.14 -9.24
N ARG A 17 -17.48 8.18 -8.01
CA ARG A 17 -16.41 7.27 -7.53
C ARG A 17 -16.80 6.50 -6.26
N ASP A 18 -18.04 6.66 -5.81
CA ASP A 18 -18.59 5.98 -4.63
C ASP A 18 -18.59 4.46 -4.79
N GLU A 19 -18.77 3.96 -6.01
CA GLU A 19 -18.71 2.52 -6.32
C GLU A 19 -17.31 1.94 -6.08
N GLU A 20 -16.26 2.70 -6.43
CA GLU A 20 -14.88 2.28 -6.21
C GLU A 20 -14.51 2.28 -4.73
N ILE A 21 -14.96 3.30 -3.99
CA ILE A 21 -14.80 3.38 -2.54
C ILE A 21 -15.51 2.19 -1.90
N LYS A 22 -16.80 2.00 -2.20
CA LYS A 22 -17.61 0.89 -1.69
C LYS A 22 -16.97 -0.46 -1.98
N LYS A 23 -16.44 -0.67 -3.19
CA LYS A 23 -15.76 -1.92 -3.57
C LYS A 23 -14.59 -2.24 -2.64
N VAL A 24 -13.79 -1.25 -2.24
CA VAL A 24 -12.67 -1.48 -1.32
C VAL A 24 -13.16 -1.67 0.12
N LEU A 25 -14.17 -0.91 0.56
CA LEU A 25 -14.79 -1.08 1.87
C LEU A 25 -15.40 -2.47 2.06
N ASP A 26 -16.19 -2.95 1.09
CA ASP A 26 -16.82 -4.27 1.12
C ASP A 26 -15.78 -5.40 1.18
N LYS A 27 -14.65 -5.22 0.48
CA LYS A 27 -13.52 -6.18 0.53
C LYS A 27 -12.83 -6.15 1.89
N ALA A 28 -12.56 -4.95 2.43
CA ALA A 28 -11.92 -4.80 3.73
C ALA A 28 -12.80 -5.38 4.83
N GLU A 29 -14.11 -5.12 4.82
CA GLU A 29 -15.06 -5.69 5.77
C GLU A 29 -14.99 -7.22 5.76
N LYS A 30 -15.15 -7.86 4.61
CA LYS A 30 -15.05 -9.32 4.45
C LYS A 30 -13.71 -9.85 4.96
N LEU A 31 -12.61 -9.19 4.62
CA LEU A 31 -11.26 -9.55 5.04
C LEU A 31 -11.13 -9.57 6.57
N CYS A 32 -11.64 -8.54 7.25
CA CYS A 32 -11.54 -8.39 8.70
C CYS A 32 -12.51 -9.31 9.46
N HIS A 33 -13.61 -9.74 8.83
CA HIS A 33 -14.57 -10.68 9.41
C HIS A 33 -14.18 -12.15 9.21
N ASN A 34 -13.59 -12.50 8.06
CA ASN A 34 -13.37 -13.90 7.67
C ASN A 34 -12.02 -14.48 8.14
N GLN A 35 -11.25 -13.73 8.95
CA GLN A 35 -10.09 -14.20 9.74
C GLN A 35 -9.17 -15.23 9.06
N GLY A 36 -8.82 -15.03 7.78
CA GLY A 36 -7.89 -15.89 7.05
C GLY A 36 -8.51 -16.86 6.04
N GLU A 37 -9.83 -16.84 5.84
CA GLU A 37 -10.40 -17.52 4.67
C GLU A 37 -9.91 -16.87 3.37
N PRO A 38 -9.42 -17.65 2.38
CA PRO A 38 -9.00 -17.12 1.10
C PRO A 38 -10.12 -16.29 0.45
N GLN A 39 -9.85 -15.00 0.22
CA GLN A 39 -10.73 -14.13 -0.55
C GLN A 39 -10.15 -13.96 -1.96
N ASP A 40 -11.00 -14.11 -2.96
CA ASP A 40 -10.65 -13.80 -4.35
C ASP A 40 -10.51 -12.29 -4.56
N GLY A 41 -9.58 -11.89 -5.43
CA GLY A 41 -9.42 -10.50 -5.84
C GLY A 41 -8.93 -9.56 -4.73
N ARG A 42 -8.00 -10.01 -3.88
CA ARG A 42 -7.30 -9.21 -2.84
C ARG A 42 -6.30 -8.18 -3.38
N VAL A 43 -6.26 -8.00 -4.70
CA VAL A 43 -5.57 -6.89 -5.35
C VAL A 43 -6.62 -6.06 -6.10
N THR A 44 -6.65 -4.76 -5.83
CA THR A 44 -7.51 -3.80 -6.53
C THR A 44 -6.61 -2.77 -7.18
N ILE A 45 -6.69 -2.63 -8.50
CA ILE A 45 -5.91 -1.65 -9.26
C ILE A 45 -6.86 -0.60 -9.83
N PHE A 46 -6.60 0.67 -9.53
CA PHE A 46 -7.26 1.81 -10.13
C PHE A 46 -6.36 2.42 -11.21
N ASP A 47 -6.73 2.22 -12.47
CA ASP A 47 -6.07 2.78 -13.64
C ASP A 47 -6.81 4.01 -14.17
N GLY A 48 -6.08 5.03 -14.65
CA GLY A 48 -6.62 6.18 -15.36
C GLY A 48 -5.57 7.24 -15.71
N GLU A 49 -5.97 8.24 -16.49
CA GLU A 49 -5.11 9.38 -16.87
C GLU A 49 -4.69 10.28 -15.69
N VAL A 50 -3.64 11.08 -15.88
CA VAL A 50 -3.14 12.06 -14.90
C VAL A 50 -4.23 13.10 -14.60
N GLY A 51 -4.36 13.52 -13.34
CA GLY A 51 -5.34 14.53 -12.93
C GLY A 51 -6.75 14.00 -12.63
N LEU A 52 -6.99 12.69 -12.77
CA LEU A 52 -8.29 12.07 -12.42
C LEU A 52 -8.50 11.83 -10.90
N GLY A 53 -7.62 12.38 -10.05
CA GLY A 53 -7.77 12.30 -8.59
C GLY A 53 -7.53 10.91 -7.98
N LYS A 54 -6.66 10.08 -8.57
CA LYS A 54 -6.36 8.72 -8.07
C LYS A 54 -5.69 8.68 -6.68
N SER A 55 -4.70 9.53 -6.44
CA SER A 55 -4.10 9.68 -5.10
C SER A 55 -5.14 10.16 -4.09
N TRP A 56 -6.05 11.04 -4.53
CA TRP A 56 -7.17 11.49 -3.71
C TRP A 56 -8.18 10.36 -3.46
N LEU A 57 -8.45 9.50 -4.43
CA LEU A 57 -9.26 8.29 -4.26
C LEU A 57 -8.67 7.38 -3.18
N LEU A 58 -7.37 7.07 -3.25
CA LEU A 58 -6.71 6.27 -2.22
C LEU A 58 -6.82 6.92 -0.84
N GLN A 59 -6.59 8.24 -0.77
CA GLN A 59 -6.74 8.99 0.48
C GLN A 59 -8.18 8.95 1.01
N ARG A 60 -9.19 9.13 0.16
CA ARG A 60 -10.60 9.02 0.56
C ARG A 60 -10.96 7.63 1.04
N ILE A 61 -10.46 6.59 0.38
CA ILE A 61 -10.68 5.21 0.82
C ILE A 61 -10.02 5.00 2.18
N PHE A 62 -8.79 5.49 2.36
CA PHE A 62 -8.09 5.44 3.64
C PHE A 62 -8.90 6.11 4.75
N GLU A 63 -9.39 7.33 4.52
CA GLU A 63 -10.25 8.06 5.47
C GLU A 63 -11.56 7.30 5.74
N ALA A 64 -12.25 6.83 4.71
CA ALA A 64 -13.52 6.11 4.83
C ALA A 64 -13.37 4.79 5.61
N LEU A 65 -12.22 4.12 5.51
CA LEU A 65 -11.90 2.93 6.29
C LEU A 65 -11.79 3.22 7.79
N GLN A 66 -11.32 4.41 8.18
CA GLN A 66 -11.22 4.82 9.59
C GLN A 66 -12.61 5.06 10.23
N GLU A 67 -13.62 5.29 9.41
CA GLU A 67 -15.01 5.51 9.85
C GLU A 67 -15.80 4.20 9.99
N GLN A 68 -15.23 3.06 9.58
CA GLN A 68 -15.93 1.78 9.59
C GLN A 68 -16.01 1.14 10.99
N PRO A 69 -17.07 0.36 11.29
CA PRO A 69 -17.18 -0.38 12.55
C PRO A 69 -16.04 -1.36 12.81
N PHE A 70 -15.46 -1.94 11.74
CA PHE A 70 -14.38 -2.92 11.83
C PHE A 70 -12.98 -2.28 11.98
N ARG A 71 -12.86 -0.95 12.09
CA ARG A 71 -11.56 -0.24 12.14
C ARG A 71 -10.59 -0.74 13.21
N GLU A 72 -11.09 -1.26 14.33
CA GLU A 72 -10.25 -1.76 15.43
C GLU A 72 -9.46 -3.02 15.06
N LYS A 73 -9.96 -3.77 14.06
CA LYS A 73 -9.29 -4.94 13.48
C LYS A 73 -8.47 -4.58 12.26
N LEU A 74 -8.59 -3.35 11.76
CA LEU A 74 -7.98 -2.90 10.53
C LEU A 74 -6.65 -2.19 10.80
N ILE A 75 -5.65 -2.57 10.01
CA ILE A 75 -4.44 -1.81 9.82
C ILE A 75 -4.48 -1.26 8.40
N ALA A 76 -4.41 0.06 8.24
CA ALA A 76 -4.32 0.71 6.94
C ALA A 76 -2.96 1.39 6.82
N TYR A 77 -2.26 1.16 5.72
CA TYR A 77 -0.93 1.75 5.50
C TYR A 77 -0.75 2.16 4.04
N GLN A 78 -0.12 3.31 3.81
CA GLN A 78 0.11 3.85 2.48
C GLN A 78 1.61 3.90 2.17
N ILE A 79 1.98 3.34 1.01
CA ILE A 79 3.29 3.45 0.40
C ILE A 79 3.14 4.41 -0.79
N ASP A 80 3.90 5.49 -0.75
CA ASP A 80 4.06 6.40 -1.87
C ASP A 80 5.37 6.04 -2.59
N LEU A 81 5.25 5.61 -3.86
CA LEU A 81 6.41 5.22 -4.66
C LEU A 81 7.03 6.40 -5.42
N ALA A 82 6.43 7.60 -5.37
CA ALA A 82 7.04 8.75 -6.00
C ALA A 82 8.23 9.24 -5.19
N HIS A 83 9.41 9.03 -5.75
CA HIS A 83 10.60 9.69 -5.28
C HIS A 83 10.91 10.91 -6.16
N PRO A 84 10.73 12.17 -5.67
CA PRO A 84 10.85 13.38 -6.48
C PRO A 84 12.25 13.66 -7.05
N HIS A 85 13.29 12.91 -6.63
CA HIS A 85 14.69 13.17 -7.00
C HIS A 85 15.38 12.06 -7.81
N LEU A 86 14.70 10.97 -8.16
CA LEU A 86 15.39 9.75 -8.65
C LEU A 86 14.97 9.31 -10.05
N LYS A 87 14.18 10.13 -10.75
CA LYS A 87 13.69 9.78 -12.09
C LYS A 87 14.78 9.54 -13.14
N ASN A 88 16.02 9.99 -12.94
CA ASN A 88 17.17 9.75 -13.85
C ASN A 88 18.52 10.08 -13.15
N SER A 89 18.72 9.66 -11.90
CA SER A 89 20.00 9.88 -11.20
C SER A 89 20.85 8.61 -11.26
N ASP A 90 22.09 8.70 -11.74
CA ASP A 90 23.08 7.61 -11.70
C ASP A 90 23.35 7.11 -10.26
N ALA A 91 22.90 7.87 -9.24
CA ALA A 91 23.00 7.51 -7.82
C ALA A 91 21.74 6.83 -7.25
N TYR A 92 20.76 6.44 -8.09
CA TYR A 92 19.60 5.69 -7.63
C TYR A 92 19.97 4.23 -7.35
N ASP A 93 19.85 3.82 -6.09
CA ASP A 93 19.96 2.42 -5.69
C ASP A 93 18.56 1.85 -5.38
N PRO A 94 17.99 1.00 -6.27
CA PRO A 94 16.67 0.42 -6.06
C PRO A 94 16.64 -0.53 -4.84
N VAL A 95 17.77 -1.16 -4.49
CA VAL A 95 17.88 -2.05 -3.33
C VAL A 95 17.79 -1.26 -2.03
N GLU A 96 18.54 -0.16 -1.90
CA GLU A 96 18.46 0.67 -0.69
C GLU A 96 17.11 1.40 -0.59
N HIS A 97 16.52 1.81 -1.70
CA HIS A 97 15.18 2.40 -1.70
C HIS A 97 14.14 1.40 -1.15
N LEU A 98 14.13 0.16 -1.65
CA LEU A 98 13.27 -0.89 -1.14
C LEU A 98 13.56 -1.20 0.33
N ARG A 99 14.83 -1.28 0.72
CA ARG A 99 15.22 -1.51 2.11
C ARG A 99 14.69 -0.40 3.04
N SER A 100 14.69 0.85 2.58
CA SER A 100 14.12 1.98 3.31
C SER A 100 12.60 1.86 3.48
N ILE A 101 11.88 1.45 2.43
CA ILE A 101 10.44 1.16 2.49
C ILE A 101 10.16 0.03 3.49
N MET A 102 10.89 -1.09 3.41
CA MET A 102 10.74 -2.24 4.29
C MET A 102 11.01 -1.87 5.76
N ARG A 103 12.06 -1.09 6.04
CA ARG A 103 12.37 -0.61 7.39
C ARG A 103 11.27 0.31 7.93
N THR A 104 10.75 1.20 7.08
CA THR A 104 9.67 2.11 7.45
C THR A 104 8.39 1.34 7.74
N PHE A 105 8.01 0.41 6.87
CA PHE A 105 6.88 -0.50 7.08
C PHE A 105 7.05 -1.33 8.36
N GLY A 106 8.22 -1.94 8.58
CA GLY A 106 8.52 -2.70 9.78
C GLY A 106 8.36 -1.87 11.05
N ARG A 107 8.86 -0.63 11.06
CA ARG A 107 8.72 0.28 12.20
C ARG A 107 7.27 0.72 12.43
N GLU A 108 6.59 1.15 11.38
CA GLU A 108 5.29 1.85 11.51
C GLU A 108 4.10 0.89 11.61
N VAL A 109 4.19 -0.28 10.96
CA VAL A 109 3.10 -1.25 10.90
C VAL A 109 3.30 -2.38 11.91
N LEU A 110 4.54 -2.86 12.04
CA LEU A 110 4.87 -4.06 12.80
C LEU A 110 5.55 -3.77 14.16
N ASP A 111 5.98 -2.54 14.41
CA ASP A 111 6.75 -2.14 15.60
C ASP A 111 8.06 -2.94 15.77
N ILE A 112 8.74 -3.21 14.65
CA ILE A 112 10.04 -3.90 14.64
C ILE A 112 11.13 -3.06 13.99
N THR A 113 12.38 -3.40 14.32
CA THR A 113 13.55 -2.93 13.57
C THR A 113 14.06 -4.07 12.69
N LEU A 114 14.22 -3.80 11.39
CA LEU A 114 14.87 -4.74 10.49
C LEU A 114 16.37 -4.62 10.64
N HIS A 115 17.01 -5.75 10.94
CA HIS A 115 18.47 -5.83 11.14
C HIS A 115 19.19 -6.46 9.94
N GLU A 116 18.44 -7.03 9.02
CA GLU A 116 18.97 -7.82 7.92
C GLU A 116 19.60 -6.96 6.82
N GLU A 117 20.77 -7.40 6.36
CA GLU A 117 21.51 -6.73 5.28
C GLU A 117 20.96 -7.08 3.89
N THR A 118 20.32 -8.24 3.73
CA THR A 118 19.82 -8.72 2.43
C THR A 118 18.30 -8.58 2.33
N LEU A 119 17.79 -8.29 1.11
CA LEU A 119 16.36 -8.19 0.85
C LEU A 119 15.58 -9.49 1.16
N PRO A 120 16.07 -10.69 0.80
CA PRO A 120 15.36 -11.94 1.14
C PRO A 120 15.21 -12.15 2.65
N ALA A 121 16.26 -11.87 3.43
CA ALA A 121 16.21 -12.02 4.87
C ALA A 121 15.30 -10.97 5.52
N ALA A 122 15.39 -9.71 5.08
CA ALA A 122 14.50 -8.64 5.53
C ALA A 122 13.03 -8.94 5.21
N SER A 123 12.75 -9.50 4.02
CA SER A 123 11.40 -9.90 3.60
C SER A 123 10.85 -10.99 4.51
N ARG A 124 11.64 -12.05 4.78
CA ARG A 124 11.24 -13.12 5.69
C ARG A 124 10.95 -12.59 7.09
N GLN A 125 11.82 -11.74 7.63
CA GLN A 125 11.63 -11.13 8.96
C GLN A 125 10.33 -10.31 9.01
N LEU A 126 10.02 -9.55 7.95
CA LEU A 126 8.77 -8.81 7.83
C LEU A 126 7.55 -9.72 7.83
N ILE A 127 7.57 -10.82 7.08
CA ILE A 127 6.44 -11.74 6.99
C ILE A 127 6.21 -12.47 8.32
N GLU A 128 7.26 -12.90 9.00
CA GLU A 128 7.16 -13.53 10.32
C GLU A 128 6.55 -12.58 11.37
N ALA A 129 6.95 -11.31 11.35
CA ALA A 129 6.39 -10.29 12.24
C ALA A 129 4.97 -9.88 11.83
N LEU A 130 4.66 -9.86 10.53
CA LEU A 130 3.33 -9.58 10.01
C LEU A 130 2.33 -10.63 10.48
N ASP A 131 2.71 -11.92 10.45
CA ASP A 131 1.81 -12.99 10.88
C ASP A 131 1.34 -12.79 12.33
N GLN A 132 2.26 -12.43 13.22
CA GLN A 132 1.96 -12.11 14.62
C GLN A 132 1.11 -10.84 14.73
N ARG A 133 1.43 -9.80 13.95
CA ARG A 133 0.72 -8.51 13.96
C ARG A 133 -0.72 -8.65 13.46
N LEU A 134 -0.96 -9.57 12.52
CA LEU A 134 -2.26 -9.83 11.92
C LEU A 134 -3.07 -10.91 12.66
N ALA A 135 -2.64 -11.36 13.84
CA ALA A 135 -3.43 -12.25 14.68
C ALA A 135 -4.78 -11.58 15.06
N GLY A 136 -5.87 -11.98 14.39
CA GLY A 136 -7.20 -11.40 14.56
C GLY A 136 -7.39 -10.03 13.89
N ARG A 137 -6.46 -9.60 13.03
CA ARG A 137 -6.47 -8.32 12.30
C ARG A 137 -6.30 -8.52 10.80
N CYS A 138 -6.54 -7.46 10.04
CA CYS A 138 -6.44 -7.39 8.59
C CYS A 138 -5.57 -6.17 8.20
N LEU A 139 -4.87 -6.25 7.07
CA LEU A 139 -4.08 -5.16 6.50
C LEU A 139 -4.68 -4.71 5.17
N VAL A 140 -4.90 -3.41 5.02
CA VAL A 140 -5.14 -2.77 3.72
C VAL A 140 -3.90 -1.95 3.38
N LEU A 141 -3.16 -2.41 2.37
CA LEU A 141 -1.98 -1.74 1.85
C LEU A 141 -2.37 -0.88 0.64
N PHE A 142 -2.14 0.42 0.73
CA PHE A 142 -2.27 1.36 -0.37
C PHE A 142 -0.92 1.57 -1.03
N VAL A 143 -0.85 1.43 -2.35
CA VAL A 143 0.36 1.73 -3.12
C VAL A 143 0.03 2.77 -4.17
N ASP A 144 0.62 3.95 -4.03
CA ASP A 144 0.40 5.07 -4.95
C ASP A 144 1.59 5.23 -5.90
N GLU A 145 1.36 5.92 -7.02
CA GLU A 145 2.38 6.34 -7.99
C GLU A 145 3.24 5.19 -8.58
N VAL A 146 2.68 3.97 -8.64
CA VAL A 146 3.36 2.74 -9.12
C VAL A 146 4.03 2.89 -10.48
N TYR A 147 3.42 3.66 -11.38
CA TYR A 147 3.93 3.81 -12.76
C TYR A 147 4.96 4.92 -12.92
N ASP A 148 5.19 5.70 -11.87
CA ASP A 148 6.30 6.66 -11.79
C ASP A 148 7.59 6.02 -11.25
N ALA A 149 7.51 4.80 -10.72
CA ALA A 149 8.66 4.05 -10.22
C ALA A 149 9.51 3.43 -11.34
N ASN A 150 10.80 3.29 -11.05
CA ASN A 150 11.80 2.62 -11.89
C ASN A 150 11.50 1.10 -11.99
N TRP A 151 11.76 0.49 -13.15
CA TRP A 151 11.46 -0.91 -13.41
C TRP A 151 12.23 -1.90 -12.54
N ASP A 152 13.55 -1.71 -12.38
CA ASP A 152 14.39 -2.56 -11.53
C ASP A 152 13.90 -2.53 -10.07
N PHE A 153 13.45 -1.36 -9.61
CA PHE A 153 12.80 -1.25 -8.31
C PHE A 153 11.46 -1.99 -8.25
N LEU A 154 10.61 -1.89 -9.28
CA LEU A 154 9.31 -2.55 -9.29
C LEU A 154 9.46 -4.08 -9.24
N GLU A 155 10.45 -4.64 -9.93
CA GLU A 155 10.76 -6.08 -9.87
C GLU A 155 11.14 -6.50 -8.45
N LEU A 156 12.05 -5.76 -7.80
CA LEU A 156 12.43 -6.01 -6.41
C LEU A 156 11.26 -5.82 -5.43
N PHE A 157 10.46 -4.77 -5.63
CA PHE A 157 9.30 -4.45 -4.80
C PHE A 157 8.23 -5.54 -4.91
N GLU A 158 8.02 -6.07 -6.11
CA GLU A 158 7.14 -7.22 -6.35
C GLU A 158 7.69 -8.47 -5.66
N GLU A 159 8.96 -8.82 -5.90
CA GLU A 159 9.57 -10.06 -5.41
C GLU A 159 9.65 -10.11 -3.86
N TYR A 160 10.10 -9.02 -3.23
CA TYR A 160 10.44 -9.03 -1.81
C TYR A 160 9.40 -8.38 -0.89
N LEU A 161 8.39 -7.68 -1.42
CA LEU A 161 7.33 -7.10 -0.59
C LEU A 161 5.93 -7.45 -1.07
N LEU A 162 5.54 -7.07 -2.30
CA LEU A 162 4.14 -7.25 -2.73
C LEU A 162 3.76 -8.72 -2.87
N GLY A 163 4.60 -9.56 -3.48
CA GLY A 163 4.35 -10.99 -3.66
C GLY A 163 4.14 -11.69 -2.31
N PRO A 164 5.08 -11.56 -1.36
CA PRO A 164 4.93 -12.08 -0.01
C PRO A 164 3.70 -11.54 0.76
N LEU A 165 3.29 -10.29 0.53
CA LEU A 165 2.08 -9.75 1.14
C LEU A 165 0.80 -10.25 0.45
N ALA A 166 0.81 -10.43 -0.86
CA ALA A 166 -0.36 -10.84 -1.64
C ALA A 166 -0.79 -12.29 -1.32
N ILE A 167 0.15 -13.14 -0.90
CA ILE A 167 -0.16 -14.51 -0.50
C ILE A 167 -0.89 -14.58 0.85
N ASP A 168 -0.74 -13.58 1.74
CA ASP A 168 -1.38 -13.60 3.05
C ASP A 168 -2.90 -13.30 2.94
N PRO A 169 -3.78 -14.23 3.36
CA PRO A 169 -5.23 -14.08 3.23
C PRO A 169 -5.83 -12.90 4.00
N ARG A 170 -5.07 -12.26 4.89
CA ARG A 170 -5.48 -11.11 5.71
C ARG A 170 -5.03 -9.78 5.12
N VAL A 171 -4.40 -9.78 3.94
CA VAL A 171 -3.91 -8.57 3.26
C VAL A 171 -4.75 -8.26 2.02
N LEU A 172 -5.15 -7.00 1.89
CA LEU A 172 -5.74 -6.40 0.69
C LEU A 172 -4.81 -5.33 0.16
N ILE A 173 -4.37 -5.48 -1.09
CA ILE A 173 -3.51 -4.51 -1.77
C ILE A 173 -4.39 -3.66 -2.68
N THR A 174 -4.33 -2.33 -2.51
CA THR A 174 -5.03 -1.35 -3.33
C THR A 174 -4.00 -0.44 -3.97
N MET A 175 -3.88 -0.52 -5.29
CA MET A 175 -2.89 0.22 -6.06
C MET A 175 -3.59 1.27 -6.91
N ALA A 176 -2.97 2.43 -7.04
CA ALA A 176 -3.40 3.43 -8.00
C ALA A 176 -2.24 3.84 -8.91
N GLY A 177 -2.56 4.10 -10.17
CA GLY A 177 -1.51 4.40 -11.12
C GLY A 177 -1.98 4.68 -12.53
N ARG A 178 -1.02 5.02 -13.40
CA ARG A 178 -1.22 5.33 -14.82
C ARG A 178 -0.90 4.10 -15.66
N GLY A 179 -1.87 3.37 -16.17
CA GLY A 179 -1.68 2.32 -17.15
C GLY A 179 -0.64 2.73 -18.19
N ARG A 180 0.42 1.94 -18.32
CA ARG A 180 1.41 2.15 -19.38
C ARG A 180 0.73 1.66 -20.67
N LYS A 181 0.31 2.59 -21.52
CA LYS A 181 -0.03 2.31 -22.92
C LYS A 181 1.25 2.07 -23.72
#